data_AF-A0A5E5QMU2-F1
#
_entry.id   AF-A0A5E5QMU2-F1
#
_cell.length_a   1.000
_cell.length_b   1.000
_cell.length_c   1.000
_cell.angle_alpha   90.00
_cell.angle_beta   90.00
_cell.angle_gamma   90.00
#
_symmetry.space_group_name_H-M   'P 1'
#
loop_
_entity.id
_entity.type
_entity.pdbx_description
1 polymer ?
#
loop_
_entity_poly.entity_id
_entity_poly.type
_entity_poly.pdbx_seq_one_letter_code
_entity_poly.pdbx_strand_id
1 'polypeptide(L)' 'AKVTYANSMEAAVNVASTLIDKGAILLSPACASFDMFDDFEHRGDAFKRIIKDVI' A
#
# COMPACT_ATOMS: atom_id res chain seq x y z
N ALA A 1 -5.85 -18.12 -4.33
CA ALA A 1 -4.90 -17.12 -3.78
C ALA A 1 -5.47 -16.57 -2.49
N LYS A 2 -4.65 -16.36 -1.45
CA LYS A 2 -5.11 -15.75 -0.19
C LYS A 2 -5.35 -14.26 -0.43
N VAL A 3 -6.54 -13.76 -0.10
CA VAL A 3 -6.90 -12.35 -0.20
C VAL A 3 -7.11 -11.81 1.20
N THR A 4 -6.54 -10.64 1.49
CA THR A 4 -6.76 -9.92 2.75
C THR A 4 -7.25 -8.52 2.41
N TYR A 5 -8.36 -8.11 3.02
CA TYR A 5 -8.92 -6.78 2.83
C TYR A 5 -8.33 -5.79 3.84
N ALA A 6 -8.16 -4.55 3.41
CA ALA A 6 -7.70 -3.44 4.23
C ALA A 6 -8.47 -2.18 3.84
N ASN A 7 -8.77 -1.33 4.83
CA ASN A 7 -9.56 -0.10 4.63
C ASN A 7 -8.69 1.18 4.58
N SER A 8 -7.36 1.03 4.63
CA SER A 8 -6.41 2.12 4.48
C SER A 8 -5.10 1.64 3.84
N MET A 9 -4.34 2.57 3.26
CA MET A 9 -3.01 2.29 2.72
C MET A 9 -2.07 1.77 3.82
N GLU A 10 -2.12 2.37 5.01
CA GLU A 10 -1.36 1.97 6.18
C GLU A 10 -1.64 0.52 6.58
N ALA A 11 -2.91 0.13 6.66
CA ALA A 11 -3.31 -1.23 6.99
C ALA A 11 -2.85 -2.22 5.91
N ALA A 12 -2.97 -1.86 4.63
CA ALA A 12 -2.53 -2.71 3.52
C ALA A 12 -1.02 -2.94 3.53
N VAL A 13 -0.22 -1.88 3.74
CA VAL A 13 1.23 -1.96 3.82
C VAL A 13 1.70 -2.77 5.02
N ASN A 14 1.11 -2.56 6.20
CA ASN A 14 1.42 -3.32 7.40
C ASN A 14 1.12 -4.82 7.24
N VAL A 15 0.01 -5.17 6.59
CA VAL A 15 -0.25 -6.58 6.27
C VAL A 15 0.79 -7.10 5.29
N ALA A 16 1.09 -6.37 4.21
CA ALA A 16 2.04 -6.82 3.21
C ALA A 16 3.46 -7.03 3.77
N SER A 17 3.93 -6.18 4.69
CA SER A 17 5.24 -6.30 5.31
C SER A 17 5.38 -7.56 6.17
N THR A 18 4.31 -8.00 6.85
CA THR A 18 4.32 -9.25 7.63
C THR A 18 4.35 -10.52 6.78
N LEU A 19 4.02 -10.41 5.48
CA LEU A 19 3.91 -11.56 4.57
C LEU A 19 5.18 -11.79 3.74
N ILE A 20 6.13 -10.86 3.76
CA ILE A 20 7.32 -10.93 2.92
C ILE A 20 8.57 -11.17 3.78
N ASP A 21 9.34 -12.20 3.41
CA ASP A 21 10.65 -12.48 4.02
C ASP A 21 11.77 -12.05 3.06
N LYS A 22 11.62 -12.36 1.76
CA LYS A 22 12.44 -11.86 0.65
C LYS A 22 11.56 -11.57 -0.56
N GLY A 23 11.71 -10.40 -1.17
CA GLY A 23 10.99 -10.03 -2.39
C GLY A 23 10.67 -8.54 -2.47
N ALA A 24 9.62 -8.19 -3.21
CA ALA A 24 9.14 -6.83 -3.37
C ALA A 24 7.65 -6.72 -3.05
N ILE A 25 7.25 -5.59 -2.47
CA ILE A 25 5.85 -5.18 -2.32
C ILE A 25 5.52 -4.23 -3.49
N LEU A 26 4.49 -4.57 -4.27
CA LEU A 26 4.05 -3.78 -5.42
C LEU A 26 2.71 -3.09 -5.12
N LEU A 27 2.69 -1.76 -5.26
CA LEU A 27 1.45 -0.99 -5.32
C LEU A 27 0.95 -0.94 -6.78
N SER A 28 -0.11 -1.69 -7.10
CA SER A 28 -0.78 -1.67 -8.41
C SER A 28 -2.31 -1.68 -8.24
N PRO A 29 -2.93 -0.52 -7.98
CA PRO A 29 -4.32 -0.44 -7.50
C PRO A 29 -5.39 -0.60 -8.59
N ALA A 30 -5.03 -0.53 -9.88
CA ALA A 30 -5.95 -0.63 -11.03
C ALA A 30 -7.16 0.35 -11.03
N CYS A 31 -7.20 1.30 -10.10
CA CYS A 31 -8.28 2.25 -9.88
C CYS A 31 -7.75 3.69 -9.75
N ALA A 32 -8.62 4.67 -10.03
CA ALA A 32 -8.37 6.08 -9.68
C ALA A 32 -8.22 6.25 -8.16
N SER A 33 -7.56 7.32 -7.72
CA SER A 33 -7.18 7.54 -6.31
C SER A 33 -8.08 8.52 -5.55
N PHE A 34 -9.04 9.15 -6.23
CA PHE A 34 -9.83 10.28 -5.72
C PHE A 34 -10.79 9.94 -4.57
N ASP A 35 -10.94 8.67 -4.22
CA ASP A 35 -11.71 8.22 -3.07
C ASP A 35 -10.99 8.46 -1.73
N MET A 36 -9.66 8.42 -1.75
CA MET A 36 -8.82 8.51 -0.55
C MET A 36 -7.67 9.52 -0.65
N PHE A 37 -7.33 10.00 -1.84
CA PHE A 37 -6.19 10.87 -2.11
C PHE A 37 -6.55 11.95 -3.14
N ASP A 38 -5.78 13.03 -3.15
CA ASP A 38 -6.01 14.16 -4.07
C ASP A 38 -5.70 13.79 -5.53
N ASP A 39 -4.69 12.95 -5.76
CA ASP A 39 -4.25 12.48 -7.07
C ASP A 39 -3.46 11.15 -6.94
N PHE A 40 -2.87 10.66 -8.04
CA PHE A 40 -2.17 9.38 -8.01
C PHE A 40 -0.76 9.52 -7.41
N GLU A 41 -0.14 10.69 -7.52
CA GLU A 41 1.14 11.03 -6.92
C GLU A 41 1.06 11.04 -5.40
N HIS A 42 0.05 11.70 -4.82
CA HIS A 42 -0.22 11.72 -3.39
C HIS A 42 -0.43 10.30 -2.86
N ARG A 43 -1.16 9.43 -3.58
CA ARG A 43 -1.28 8.00 -3.24
C ARG A 43 0.09 7.29 -3.23
N GLY A 44 0.94 7.56 -4.21
CA GLY A 44 2.29 6.99 -4.31
C GLY A 44 3.23 7.49 -3.21
N ASP A 45 3.15 8.78 -2.87
CA ASP A 45 3.91 9.40 -1.80
C ASP A 45 3.49 8.86 -0.43
N ALA A 46 2.20 8.67 -0.20
CA ALA A 46 1.68 7.99 0.99
C ALA A 46 2.26 6.58 1.12
N PHE A 47 2.23 5.77 0.05
CA PHE A 47 2.82 4.44 0.05
C PHE A 47 4.32 4.45 0.38
N LYS A 48 5.12 5.30 -0.27
CA LYS A 48 6.56 5.44 0.00
C LYS A 48 6.84 5.84 1.45
N ARG A 49 6.08 6.80 1.98
CA ARG A 49 6.20 7.26 3.37
C ARG A 49 5.95 6.12 4.34
N ILE A 50 4.83 5.43 4.19
CA ILE A 50 4.41 4.34 5.09
C ILE A 50 5.40 3.18 5.01
N ILE A 51 5.84 2.78 3.82
CA ILE A 51 6.82 1.71 3.65
C ILE A 51 8.12 2.02 4.39
N LYS A 52 8.59 3.28 4.36
CA LYS A 52 9.81 3.72 5.06
C LYS A 52 9.69 3.63 6.58
N ASP A 53 8.48 3.73 7.13
CA ASP A 53 8.23 3.63 8.57
C ASP A 53 8.06 2.17 9.03
N VAL A 54 7.81 1.24 8.10
CA VAL A 54 7.48 -0.17 8.39
C VAL A 54 8.64 -1.13 8.12
N ILE A 55 9.53 -0.81 7.18
CA ILE A 55 10.68 -1.63 6.78
C ILE A 55 12.00 -1.06 7.29
#